data_AF-A0A195EWL1-F1
#
_entry.id   AF-A0A195EWL1-F1
#
_cell.length_a   1.000
_cell.length_b   1.000
_cell.length_c   1.000
_cell.angle_alpha   90.00
_cell.angle_beta   90.00
_cell.angle_gamma   90.00
#
_symmetry.space_group_name_H-M   'P 1'
#
loop_
_entity.id
_entity.type
_entity.pdbx_description
1 polymer ?
#
loop_
_entity_poly.entity_id
_entity_poly.type
_entity_poly.pdbx_seq_one_letter_code
_entity_poly.pdbx_strand_id
1 'polypeptide(L)'
;MPTKGGRREREKRLRYQIKTALDSNHDPFPYFQKLAQLLDQKEPVISPNKNGYSLQPLEITPRFPDYRNIRKGDPRKLAYKLRELFGTDFTDTLPSNHPILPTEQS
;
A
#
# COMPACT_ATOMS: atom_id res chain seq x y z
N MET A 1 6.44 -26.27 21.13
CA MET A 1 5.95 -26.03 19.75
C MET A 1 4.44 -25.84 19.78
N PRO A 2 3.84 -24.78 19.22
CA PRO A 2 2.39 -24.62 19.21
C PRO A 2 1.77 -25.60 18.19
N THR A 3 0.86 -26.46 18.65
CA THR A 3 0.17 -27.46 17.81
C THR A 3 -0.83 -26.77 16.86
N LYS A 4 -1.00 -27.31 15.64
CA LYS A 4 -1.87 -26.77 14.58
C LYS A 4 -3.32 -26.49 15.03
N GLY A 5 -3.82 -27.23 16.03
CA GLY A 5 -5.14 -27.00 16.64
C GLY A 5 -5.24 -25.69 17.42
N GLY A 6 -4.25 -25.37 18.25
CA GLY A 6 -4.26 -24.16 19.08
C GLY A 6 -4.17 -22.86 18.28
N ARG A 7 -3.64 -22.90 17.05
CA ARG A 7 -3.61 -21.73 16.14
C ARG A 7 -5.01 -21.38 15.64
N ARG A 8 -5.78 -22.37 15.17
CA ARG A 8 -7.16 -22.17 14.67
C ARG A 8 -8.08 -21.63 15.77
N GLU A 9 -7.91 -22.12 16.99
CA GLU A 9 -8.66 -21.64 18.15
C GLU A 9 -8.34 -20.17 18.49
N ARG A 10 -7.05 -19.79 18.45
CA ARG A 10 -6.64 -18.39 18.65
C ARG A 10 -7.19 -17.45 17.57
N GLU A 11 -7.15 -17.87 16.31
CA GLU A 11 -7.72 -17.10 15.20
C GLU A 11 -9.23 -16.92 15.37
N LYS A 12 -9.96 -18.00 15.67
CA LYS A 12 -11.40 -17.96 15.92
C LYS A 12 -11.75 -17.00 17.07
N ARG A 13 -10.95 -17.01 18.14
CA ARG A 13 -11.11 -16.11 19.29
C ARG A 13 -10.89 -14.65 18.92
N LEU A 14 -9.85 -14.34 18.13
CA LEU A 14 -9.59 -12.97 17.66
C LEU A 14 -10.71 -12.46 16.75
N ARG A 15 -11.23 -13.29 15.84
CA ARG A 15 -12.38 -12.92 14.99
C ARG A 15 -13.62 -12.61 15.82
N TYR A 16 -13.86 -13.36 16.88
CA TYR A 16 -14.96 -13.10 17.82
C TYR A 16 -14.78 -11.78 18.59
N GLN A 17 -13.56 -11.48 19.05
CA GLN A 17 -13.25 -10.22 19.73
C GLN A 17 -13.45 -8.99 18.82
N ILE A 18 -13.09 -9.09 17.54
CA ILE A 18 -13.35 -8.04 16.56
C ILE A 18 -14.86 -7.81 16.41
N LYS A 19 -15.64 -8.89 16.24
CA LYS A 19 -17.08 -8.79 16.08
C LYS A 19 -17.75 -8.14 17.31
N THR A 20 -17.38 -8.59 18.50
CA THR A 20 -17.89 -8.02 19.75
C THR A 20 -17.47 -6.57 19.99
N ALA A 21 -16.26 -6.17 19.61
CA ALA A 21 -15.83 -4.77 19.66
C ALA A 21 -16.65 -3.88 18.72
N LEU A 22 -16.93 -4.35 17.49
CA LEU A 22 -17.80 -3.65 16.55
C LEU A 22 -19.24 -3.52 17.09
N ASP A 23 -19.80 -4.61 17.62
CA ASP A 23 -21.16 -4.62 18.18
C ASP A 23 -21.28 -3.73 19.44
N SER A 24 -20.18 -3.54 20.18
CA SER A 24 -20.13 -2.70 21.40
C SER A 24 -19.62 -1.28 21.16
N ASN A 25 -19.42 -0.86 19.90
CA ASN A 25 -18.83 0.43 19.51
C ASN A 25 -17.47 0.72 20.19
N HIS A 26 -16.69 -0.32 20.46
CA HIS A 26 -15.33 -0.21 20.98
C HIS A 26 -14.32 -0.33 19.82
N ASP A 27 -13.11 0.21 20.00
CA ASP A 27 -12.08 0.18 18.97
C ASP A 27 -11.65 -1.28 18.65
N PRO A 28 -11.90 -1.78 17.43
CA PRO A 28 -11.52 -3.13 17.05
C PRO A 28 -10.05 -3.24 16.60
N PHE A 29 -9.36 -2.11 16.39
CA PHE A 29 -8.03 -2.05 15.78
C PHE A 29 -6.96 -2.90 16.48
N PRO A 30 -6.88 -2.95 17.83
CA PRO A 30 -5.89 -3.78 18.51
C PRO A 30 -6.06 -5.29 18.23
N TYR A 31 -7.28 -5.75 17.96
CA TYR A 31 -7.55 -7.14 17.63
C TYR A 31 -7.22 -7.45 16.18
N PHE A 32 -7.44 -6.49 15.26
CA PHE A 32 -6.98 -6.61 13.88
C PHE A 32 -5.47 -6.73 13.78
N GLN A 33 -4.72 -5.92 14.53
CA GLN A 33 -3.26 -5.99 14.57
C GLN A 33 -2.76 -7.37 15.03
N LYS A 34 -3.36 -7.93 16.09
CA LYS A 34 -3.03 -9.29 16.59
C LYS A 34 -3.40 -10.38 15.59
N LEU A 35 -4.51 -10.21 14.87
CA LEU A 35 -4.96 -11.15 13.85
C LEU A 35 -4.00 -11.14 12.65
N ALA A 36 -3.58 -9.96 12.20
CA ALA A 36 -2.58 -9.80 11.14
C ALA A 36 -1.27 -10.50 11.51
N GLN A 37 -0.73 -10.23 12.70
CA GLN A 37 0.49 -10.90 13.20
C GLN A 37 0.36 -12.44 13.26
N LEU A 38 -0.81 -12.97 13.62
CA LEU A 38 -1.06 -14.42 13.64
C LEU A 38 -1.12 -15.02 12.22
N LEU A 39 -1.60 -14.25 11.24
CA LEU A 39 -1.62 -14.64 9.84
C LEU A 39 -0.22 -14.54 9.21
N ASP A 40 0.54 -13.48 9.51
CA ASP A 40 1.89 -13.23 8.98
C ASP A 40 2.92 -14.27 9.45
N GLN A 41 2.69 -14.91 10.60
CA GLN A 41 3.46 -16.08 11.07
C GLN A 41 3.38 -17.30 10.12
N LYS A 42 2.65 -17.24 9.01
CA LYS A 42 2.51 -18.37 8.09
C LYS A 42 3.74 -18.57 7.20
N GLU A 43 4.53 -17.55 6.88
CA GLU A 43 5.78 -17.75 6.14
C GLU A 43 6.78 -16.62 6.46
N PRO A 44 7.97 -16.90 7.04
CA PRO A 44 9.12 -16.14 6.57
C PRO A 44 9.24 -16.51 5.10
N VAL A 45 8.89 -15.61 4.19
CA VAL A 45 9.28 -15.74 2.79
C VAL A 45 10.80 -15.53 2.74
N ILE A 46 11.55 -16.49 3.26
CA ILE A 46 12.92 -16.80 2.84
C ILE A 46 12.75 -17.71 1.62
N SER A 47 12.08 -17.20 0.59
CA SER A 47 12.40 -17.65 -0.75
C SER A 47 13.57 -16.73 -1.14
N PRO A 48 14.82 -17.20 -1.26
CA PRO A 48 15.67 -16.54 -2.21
C PRO A 48 14.91 -16.70 -3.51
N ASN A 49 14.43 -15.60 -4.09
CA ASN A 49 13.71 -15.63 -5.34
C ASN A 49 14.69 -16.25 -6.36
N LYS A 50 14.62 -17.58 -6.54
CA LYS A 50 15.48 -18.33 -7.47
C LYS A 50 15.22 -17.92 -8.91
N ASN A 51 14.17 -17.14 -9.13
CA ASN A 51 13.92 -16.39 -10.34
C ASN A 51 14.15 -14.91 -9.98
N GLY A 52 15.36 -14.42 -10.25
CA GLY A 52 15.79 -13.06 -9.98
C GLY A 52 14.99 -12.02 -10.76
N TYR A 53 13.79 -11.70 -10.31
CA TYR A 53 13.10 -10.51 -10.75
C TYR A 53 13.68 -9.33 -9.99
N SER A 54 14.74 -8.75 -10.55
CA SER A 54 15.15 -7.40 -10.22
C SER A 54 14.01 -6.47 -10.63
N LEU A 55 13.39 -5.80 -9.66
CA LEU A 55 12.49 -4.69 -9.94
C LEU A 55 13.37 -3.53 -10.38
N GLN A 56 13.62 -3.45 -11.70
CA GLN A 56 14.25 -2.28 -12.30
C GLN A 56 13.38 -1.07 -11.96
N PRO A 57 13.96 0.07 -11.56
CA PRO A 57 13.20 1.30 -11.39
C PRO A 57 12.45 1.57 -12.70
N LEU A 58 11.13 1.54 -12.62
CA LEU A 58 10.29 1.81 -13.77
C LEU A 58 10.33 3.31 -14.02
N GLU A 59 11.21 3.74 -14.92
CA GLU A 59 11.20 5.09 -15.46
C GLU A 59 9.96 5.26 -16.32
N ILE A 60 8.84 5.56 -15.66
CA ILE A 60 7.63 5.99 -16.35
C ILE A 60 7.95 7.38 -16.87
N THR A 61 8.24 7.50 -18.16
CA THR A 61 8.22 8.79 -18.85
C THR A 61 6.75 9.13 -19.08
N PRO A 62 6.16 10.06 -18.32
CA PRO A 62 4.74 10.31 -18.46
C PRO A 62 4.53 11.08 -19.77
N ARG A 63 4.10 10.36 -20.81
CA ARG A 63 3.77 10.93 -22.11
C ARG A 63 2.37 11.52 -22.04
N PHE A 64 2.29 12.79 -21.68
CA PHE A 64 1.02 13.50 -21.65
C PHE A 64 0.65 14.03 -23.05
N PRO A 65 -0.61 13.90 -23.49
CA PRO A 65 -1.05 14.43 -24.76
C PRO A 65 -1.11 15.96 -24.75
N ASP A 66 -0.89 16.58 -25.91
CA ASP A 66 -1.09 18.02 -26.10
C ASP A 66 -2.56 18.40 -25.86
N TYR A 67 -2.80 19.37 -24.97
CA TYR A 67 -4.13 19.81 -24.60
C TYR A 67 -4.91 20.44 -25.76
N ARG A 68 -4.22 20.93 -26.79
CA ARG A 68 -4.83 21.53 -27.99
C ARG A 68 -5.65 20.50 -28.75
N ASN A 69 -5.20 19.24 -28.73
CA ASN A 69 -5.85 18.10 -29.38
C ASN A 69 -7.01 17.50 -28.58
N ILE A 70 -7.22 17.94 -27.34
CA ILE A 70 -8.29 17.45 -26.47
C ILE A 70 -9.60 18.20 -26.77
N ARG A 71 -10.71 17.46 -26.82
CA ARG A 71 -12.05 18.00 -27.08
C ARG A 71 -12.46 19.05 -26.04
N LYS A 72 -13.24 20.04 -26.47
CA LYS A 72 -13.84 21.03 -25.55
C LYS A 72 -14.81 20.31 -24.60
N GLY A 73 -14.70 20.57 -23.30
CA GLY A 73 -15.51 19.93 -22.26
C GLY A 73 -14.83 18.77 -21.52
N ASP A 74 -13.70 18.25 -22.01
CA ASP A 74 -12.92 17.25 -21.26
C ASP A 74 -12.20 17.95 -20.09
N PRO A 75 -12.40 17.51 -18.84
CA PRO A 75 -11.75 18.11 -17.67
C PRO A 75 -10.22 18.04 -17.73
N ARG A 76 -9.65 17.05 -18.44
CA ARG A 76 -8.20 16.88 -18.60
C ARG A 76 -7.55 18.00 -19.40
N LYS A 77 -8.32 18.68 -20.26
CA LYS A 77 -7.83 19.80 -21.07
C LYS A 77 -7.31 20.94 -20.21
N LEU A 78 -7.99 21.25 -19.10
CA LEU A 78 -7.55 22.29 -18.17
C LEU A 78 -6.26 21.87 -17.47
N ALA A 79 -6.19 20.64 -16.97
CA ALA A 79 -4.99 20.12 -16.28
C ALA A 79 -3.74 20.19 -17.18
N TYR A 80 -3.85 19.73 -18.43
CA TYR A 80 -2.70 19.78 -19.36
C TYR A 80 -2.37 21.18 -19.85
N LYS A 81 -3.36 22.08 -19.97
CA LYS A 81 -3.11 23.49 -20.25
C LYS A 81 -2.32 24.15 -19.12
N LEU A 82 -2.69 23.89 -17.87
CA LEU A 82 -1.97 24.40 -16.70
C LEU A 82 -0.55 23.84 -16.66
N ARG A 83 -0.38 22.54 -16.91
CA ARG A 83 0.95 21.93 -17.00
C ARG A 83 1.86 22.55 -18.07
N GLU A 84 1.33 22.89 -19.24
CA GLU A 84 2.12 23.59 -20.28
C GLU A 84 2.45 25.03 -19.87
N LEU A 85 1.52 25.73 -19.20
CA LEU A 85 1.72 27.11 -18.75
C LEU A 85 2.71 27.25 -17.59
N PHE A 86 2.66 26.31 -16.63
CA PHE A 86 3.47 26.36 -15.41
C PHE A 86 4.73 25.48 -15.46
N GLY A 87 4.92 24.74 -16.55
CA GLY A 87 6.02 23.80 -16.71
C GLY A 87 5.79 22.47 -16.00
N THR A 88 6.69 21.52 -16.27
CA THR A 88 6.69 20.18 -15.68
C THR A 88 7.54 20.09 -14.43
N ASP A 89 8.12 21.22 -14.01
CA ASP A 89 9.13 21.32 -12.97
C ASP A 89 8.49 21.41 -11.58
N PHE A 90 7.21 21.06 -11.48
CA PHE A 90 6.61 20.60 -10.24
C PHE A 90 7.35 19.32 -9.85
N THR A 91 8.49 19.52 -9.20
CA THR A 91 9.04 18.52 -8.32
C THR A 91 7.95 18.33 -7.26
N ASP A 92 7.14 17.29 -7.44
CA ASP A 92 6.44 16.67 -6.34
C ASP A 92 7.54 16.17 -5.39
N THR A 93 8.13 17.11 -4.63
CA THR A 93 8.80 16.79 -3.40
C THR A 93 7.68 16.34 -2.48
N LEU A 94 7.33 15.07 -2.64
CA LEU A 94 6.51 14.34 -1.70
C LEU A 94 7.00 14.76 -0.30
N PRO A 95 6.15 15.37 0.54
CA PRO A 95 6.58 15.90 1.82
C PRO A 95 7.31 14.78 2.57
N SER A 96 8.47 15.08 3.16
CA SER A 96 9.35 14.14 3.86
C SER A 96 8.68 13.29 4.97
N ASN A 97 7.39 13.50 5.23
CA ASN A 97 6.56 12.80 6.20
C ASN A 97 5.95 11.49 5.68
N HIS A 98 6.27 11.04 4.46
CA HIS A 98 5.94 9.66 4.09
C HIS A 98 6.75 8.70 4.96
N PRO A 99 6.12 7.67 5.55
CA PRO A 99 6.85 6.71 6.36
C PRO A 99 7.91 6.04 5.49
N ILE A 100 9.18 6.33 5.80
CA ILE A 100 10.33 5.65 5.22
C ILE A 100 10.26 4.20 5.70
N LEU A 101 10.07 3.26 4.78
CA LEU A 101 10.19 1.84 5.10
C LEU A 101 11.63 1.59 5.56
N PRO A 102 11.84 0.81 6.64
CA PRO A 102 13.17 0.60 7.18
C PRO A 102 14.09 0.02 6.10
N THR A 103 15.18 0.73 5.83
CA THR A 103 16.29 0.24 5.03
C THR A 103 17.02 -0.81 5.85
N GLU A 104 16.81 -2.09 5.52
CA GLU A 104 17.60 -3.19 6.09
C GLU A 104 19.07 -2.94 5.71
N GLN A 105 19.90 -2.67 6.72
CA GLN A 105 21.34 -2.53 6.56
C GLN A 105 21.95 -3.92 6.36
N SER A 106 22.68 -4.08 5.26
CA SER A 106 23.68 -5.13 5.09
C SER A 106 24.88 -4.57 4.34
#